data_AF-A0A8S3U3B1-F1
#
_entry.id   AF-A0A8S3U3B1-F1
#
_cell.length_a   1.000
_cell.length_b   1.000
_cell.length_c   1.000
_cell.angle_alpha   90.00
_cell.angle_beta   90.00
_cell.angle_gamma   90.00
#
_symmetry.space_group_name_H-M   'P 1'
#
loop_
_entity.id
_entity.type
_entity.pdbx_description
1 polymer ?
#
loop_
_entity_poly.entity_id
_entity_poly.type
_entity_poly.pdbx_seq_one_letter_code
_entity_poly.pdbx_strand_id
1 'polypeptide(L)'
;MTNARKLIVGSYYRPPSDNGTSIEQLKISLDRINQNTKSTIILGGDFNLGHINWDIPCTIPSKPDIKLHEQLLNIINEHSLEQIVKKPTRGDRTLDLILTNIPSIVNKVETMPPIGNADHDIVYAECALSLKRNKKMPRKTYQYRKANWENIKQDVNKLTQEIKGTAQDVADKVYREAKRRHFSARVTALDSYDISNLIQEKLVIFVCSTSGQGDPPDNMKMFWRFILRKNLPVNSLSQMSYAMLGLGDSAYQKFNFVAKKLYKRLQQLGAGSLLPVALADDQHDLGPDAVIYPWLDSLWKKVLNIYPLPPGREIISSSIRPPSRYTATFLDNTSPLPDLDNYRIGNHNNTTPGQSNPFYAKMTSNERVTSHDHFQDVRLIRFDISNSNMSYSPGDVVVIMPQNS
;
A
#
# COMPACT_ATOMS: atom_id res chain seq x y z
N MET A 1 6.60 19.18 -27.39
CA MET A 1 7.61 18.25 -27.94
C MET A 1 8.99 18.76 -27.57
N THR A 2 9.68 18.14 -26.61
CA THR A 2 11.03 18.55 -26.20
C THR A 2 12.07 17.83 -27.04
N ASN A 3 12.93 18.60 -27.70
CA ASN A 3 14.06 18.19 -28.54
C ASN A 3 15.20 17.53 -27.71
N ALA A 4 14.86 16.58 -26.83
CA ALA A 4 15.79 15.96 -25.89
C ALA A 4 16.55 14.82 -26.58
N ARG A 5 17.88 14.95 -26.64
CA ARG A 5 18.79 13.89 -27.08
C ARG A 5 18.74 12.73 -26.07
N LYS A 6 18.62 11.49 -26.55
CA LYS A 6 18.69 10.31 -25.69
C LYS A 6 20.15 10.05 -25.32
N LEU A 7 20.45 9.87 -24.04
CA LEU A 7 21.76 9.43 -23.58
C LEU A 7 21.80 7.91 -23.51
N ILE A 8 22.78 7.30 -24.16
CA ILE A 8 23.03 5.86 -24.16
C ILE A 8 24.39 5.64 -23.50
N VAL A 9 24.38 4.91 -22.39
CA VAL A 9 25.60 4.48 -21.69
C VAL A 9 25.69 2.97 -21.83
N GLY A 10 26.79 2.50 -22.40
CA GLY A 10 27.05 1.09 -22.66
C GLY A 10 28.33 0.61 -22.00
N SER A 11 28.39 -0.69 -21.74
CA SER A 11 29.60 -1.40 -21.33
C SER A 11 29.94 -2.44 -22.39
N TYR A 12 31.21 -2.57 -22.76
CA TYR A 12 31.70 -3.59 -23.68
C TYR A 12 32.81 -4.41 -23.03
N TYR A 13 32.82 -5.70 -23.31
CA TYR A 13 33.89 -6.60 -22.90
C TYR A 13 34.19 -7.58 -24.03
N ARG A 14 35.47 -7.67 -24.41
CA ARG A 14 35.97 -8.70 -25.32
C ARG A 14 36.85 -9.67 -24.54
N PRO A 15 36.51 -10.97 -24.47
CA PRO A 15 37.43 -11.98 -23.96
C PRO A 15 38.71 -12.06 -24.81
N PRO A 16 39.90 -12.25 -24.22
CA PRO A 16 41.16 -12.34 -24.98
C PRO A 16 41.19 -13.44 -26.05
N SER A 17 40.45 -14.53 -25.83
CA SER A 17 40.32 -15.67 -26.75
C SER A 17 39.22 -15.51 -27.81
N ASP A 18 38.58 -14.34 -27.91
CA ASP A 18 37.47 -14.11 -28.84
C ASP A 18 37.95 -13.92 -30.28
N ASN A 19 37.36 -14.70 -31.20
CA ASN A 19 37.69 -14.70 -32.63
C ASN A 19 36.95 -13.61 -33.43
N GLY A 20 36.36 -12.61 -32.76
CA GLY A 20 35.66 -11.47 -33.38
C GLY A 20 34.15 -11.47 -33.22
N THR A 21 33.55 -12.48 -32.59
CA THR A 21 32.09 -12.53 -32.35
C THR A 21 31.61 -11.38 -31.48
N SER A 22 32.40 -10.99 -30.47
CA SER A 22 32.05 -9.86 -29.61
C SER A 22 32.06 -8.52 -30.37
N ILE A 23 33.00 -8.36 -31.31
CA ILE A 23 33.12 -7.15 -32.15
C ILE A 23 31.94 -7.05 -33.12
N GLU A 24 31.49 -8.18 -33.69
CA GLU A 24 30.30 -8.23 -34.54
C GLU A 24 29.02 -7.88 -33.75
N GLN A 25 28.88 -8.39 -32.52
CA GLN A 25 27.77 -8.03 -31.65
C GLN A 25 27.78 -6.54 -31.25
N LEU A 26 28.97 -5.97 -31.05
CA LEU A 26 29.13 -4.53 -30.83
C LEU A 26 28.62 -3.75 -32.05
N LYS A 27 29.02 -4.14 -33.26
CA LYS A 27 28.54 -3.52 -34.51
C LYS A 27 27.01 -3.58 -34.62
N ILE A 28 26.42 -4.76 -34.45
CA ILE A 28 24.95 -4.93 -34.48
C ILE A 28 24.26 -4.04 -33.43
N SER A 29 24.85 -3.91 -32.24
CA SER A 29 24.29 -3.08 -31.17
C SER A 29 24.34 -1.59 -31.50
N LEU A 30 25.44 -1.13 -32.11
CA LEU A 30 25.59 0.25 -32.57
C LEU A 30 24.71 0.54 -33.80
N ASP A 31 24.56 -0.40 -34.74
CA ASP A 31 23.67 -0.29 -35.90
C ASP A 31 22.19 -0.14 -35.49
N ARG A 32 21.78 -0.80 -34.39
CA ARG A 32 20.42 -0.63 -33.81
C ARG A 32 20.19 0.75 -33.21
N ILE A 33 21.25 1.47 -32.84
CA ILE A 33 21.15 2.86 -32.40
C ILE A 33 20.94 3.71 -33.65
N ASN A 34 19.67 3.78 -34.05
CA ASN A 34 19.18 4.40 -35.28
C ASN A 34 19.92 5.72 -35.59
N GLN A 35 20.60 5.78 -36.75
CA GLN A 35 21.39 6.94 -37.21
C GLN A 35 20.56 8.24 -37.27
N ASN A 36 19.23 8.14 -37.37
CA ASN A 36 18.32 9.30 -37.33
C ASN A 36 18.00 9.82 -35.92
N THR A 37 18.49 9.17 -34.86
CA THR A 37 18.35 9.66 -33.50
C THR A 37 19.56 10.54 -33.13
N LYS A 38 19.31 11.77 -32.66
CA LYS A 38 20.35 12.62 -32.06
C LYS A 38 20.78 12.06 -30.69
N SER A 39 21.20 10.81 -30.62
CA SER A 39 21.57 10.14 -29.36
C SER A 39 23.03 10.45 -29.01
N THR A 40 23.30 10.67 -27.73
CA THR A 40 24.65 10.79 -27.19
C THR A 40 25.08 9.41 -26.69
N ILE A 41 26.21 8.91 -27.17
CA ILE A 41 26.73 7.58 -26.86
C ILE A 41 27.98 7.73 -25.98
N ILE A 42 28.03 6.98 -24.89
CA ILE A 42 29.22 6.77 -24.06
C ILE A 42 29.36 5.27 -23.87
N LEU A 43 30.41 4.67 -24.43
CA LEU A 43 30.68 3.24 -24.36
C LEU A 43 32.03 3.03 -23.68
N GLY A 44 32.04 2.37 -22.53
CA GLY A 44 33.26 2.06 -21.80
C GLY A 44 33.50 0.55 -21.68
N GLY A 45 34.74 0.14 -21.45
CA GLY A 45 35.05 -1.21 -21.01
C GLY A 45 36.36 -1.76 -21.56
N ASP A 46 36.59 -3.06 -21.38
CA ASP A 46 37.83 -3.74 -21.73
C ASP A 46 37.72 -4.41 -23.11
N PHE A 47 38.41 -3.83 -24.09
CA PHE A 47 38.38 -4.27 -25.49
C PHE A 47 39.44 -5.33 -25.77
N ASN A 48 40.41 -5.56 -24.87
CA ASN A 48 41.52 -6.50 -25.03
C ASN A 48 42.22 -6.43 -26.42
N LEU A 49 42.29 -5.23 -27.01
CA LEU A 49 42.89 -4.94 -28.33
C LEU A 49 44.01 -3.91 -28.18
N GLY A 50 45.15 -4.37 -27.66
CA GLY A 50 46.27 -3.51 -27.25
C GLY A 50 47.27 -3.15 -28.34
N HIS A 51 47.00 -3.44 -29.61
CA HIS A 51 47.91 -3.16 -30.74
C HIS A 51 47.36 -2.10 -31.71
N ILE A 52 46.64 -1.13 -31.17
CA ILE A 52 46.22 0.11 -31.86
C ILE A 52 47.10 1.25 -31.37
N ASN A 53 47.66 2.02 -32.31
CA ASN A 53 48.21 3.32 -32.02
C ASN A 53 47.04 4.31 -31.90
N TRP A 54 46.86 4.93 -30.73
CA TRP A 54 45.78 5.89 -30.51
C TRP A 54 46.18 7.34 -30.79
N ASP A 55 47.48 7.65 -30.90
CA ASP A 55 47.96 8.98 -31.31
C ASP A 55 47.69 9.21 -32.80
N ILE A 56 47.84 8.15 -33.60
CA ILE A 56 47.43 8.09 -35.00
C ILE A 56 46.64 6.76 -35.13
N PRO A 57 45.30 6.79 -35.13
CA PRO A 57 44.44 5.59 -35.15
C PRO A 57 44.79 4.61 -36.29
N CYS A 58 45.72 3.70 -36.03
CA CYS A 58 46.19 2.69 -36.99
C CYS A 58 46.66 1.43 -36.26
N THR A 59 46.69 0.31 -36.96
CA THR A 59 47.21 -0.95 -36.43
C THR A 59 48.74 -0.93 -36.39
N ILE A 60 49.33 -1.57 -35.38
CA ILE A 60 50.79 -1.70 -35.28
C ILE A 60 51.22 -2.94 -36.08
N PRO A 61 52.04 -2.83 -37.15
CA PRO A 61 52.21 -3.88 -38.17
C PRO A 61 52.83 -5.23 -37.74
N SER A 62 53.29 -5.40 -36.51
CA SER A 62 54.21 -6.49 -36.14
C SER A 62 53.63 -7.64 -35.29
N LYS A 63 52.30 -7.79 -35.16
CA LYS A 63 51.68 -8.75 -34.21
C LYS A 63 50.39 -9.42 -34.72
N PRO A 64 49.99 -10.59 -34.15
CA PRO A 64 48.79 -11.31 -34.56
C PRO A 64 47.51 -10.50 -34.26
N ASP A 65 46.45 -10.72 -35.05
CA ASP A 65 45.12 -10.09 -34.97
C ASP A 65 44.94 -8.69 -35.57
N ILE A 66 45.73 -8.30 -36.57
CA ILE A 66 45.53 -7.05 -37.35
C ILE A 66 44.06 -6.87 -37.78
N LYS A 67 43.43 -7.97 -38.24
CA LYS A 67 42.04 -7.96 -38.73
C LYS A 67 41.02 -7.50 -37.68
N LEU A 68 41.17 -7.89 -36.41
CA LEU A 68 40.23 -7.49 -35.35
C LEU A 68 40.41 -6.02 -34.94
N HIS A 69 41.66 -5.55 -34.94
CA HIS A 69 41.97 -4.14 -34.67
C HIS A 69 41.42 -3.25 -35.79
N GLU A 70 41.57 -3.65 -37.07
CA GLU A 70 40.98 -2.94 -38.21
C GLU A 70 39.45 -2.93 -38.16
N GLN A 71 38.82 -4.06 -37.80
CA GLN A 71 37.37 -4.12 -37.63
C GLN A 71 36.86 -3.15 -36.56
N LEU A 72 37.54 -3.08 -35.41
CA LEU A 72 37.19 -2.12 -34.36
C LEU A 72 37.34 -0.67 -34.86
N LEU A 73 38.45 -0.34 -35.51
CA LEU A 73 38.68 1.01 -36.07
C LEU A 73 37.61 1.40 -37.09
N ASN A 74 37.18 0.47 -37.95
CA ASN A 74 36.11 0.70 -38.91
C ASN A 74 34.77 0.99 -38.20
N ILE A 75 34.42 0.21 -37.17
CA ILE A 75 33.19 0.45 -36.39
C ILE A 75 33.23 1.81 -35.70
N ILE A 76 34.37 2.18 -35.09
CA ILE A 76 34.57 3.48 -34.45
C ILE A 76 34.32 4.61 -35.46
N ASN A 77 34.90 4.50 -36.66
CA ASN A 77 34.73 5.49 -37.73
C ASN A 77 33.29 5.54 -38.27
N GLU A 78 32.67 4.38 -38.56
CA GLU A 78 31.30 4.27 -39.07
C GLU A 78 30.27 4.93 -38.13
N HIS A 79 30.48 4.82 -36.81
CA HIS A 79 29.58 5.38 -35.81
C HIS A 79 30.03 6.75 -35.26
N SER A 80 31.06 7.37 -35.86
CA SER A 80 31.62 8.68 -35.44
C SER A 80 31.96 8.70 -33.94
N LEU A 81 32.55 7.63 -33.45
CA LEU A 81 33.01 7.50 -32.07
C LEU A 81 34.47 7.95 -31.98
N GLU A 82 34.82 8.57 -30.87
CA GLU A 82 36.20 8.94 -30.55
C GLU A 82 36.61 8.30 -29.23
N GLN A 83 37.84 7.81 -29.20
CA GLN A 83 38.49 7.29 -28.01
C GLN A 83 39.05 8.45 -27.18
N ILE A 84 38.84 8.42 -25.87
CA ILE A 84 39.22 9.53 -24.98
C ILE A 84 40.26 9.17 -23.91
N VAL A 85 40.68 7.90 -23.80
CA VAL A 85 41.61 7.42 -22.77
C VAL A 85 43.05 7.65 -23.22
N LYS A 86 43.75 8.56 -22.56
CA LYS A 86 45.08 9.03 -23.03
C LYS A 86 46.27 8.26 -22.47
N LYS A 87 46.07 7.46 -21.43
CA LYS A 87 47.13 6.71 -20.76
C LYS A 87 46.90 5.21 -20.89
N PRO A 88 47.97 4.40 -20.99
CA PRO A 88 47.87 2.95 -20.91
C PRO A 88 47.11 2.50 -19.66
N THR A 89 46.39 1.40 -19.78
CA THR A 89 45.56 0.83 -18.69
C THR A 89 46.07 -0.51 -18.23
N ARG A 90 47.03 -1.11 -18.95
CA ARG A 90 47.75 -2.32 -18.54
C ARG A 90 49.14 -2.36 -19.16
N GLY A 91 50.16 -2.11 -18.34
CA GLY A 91 51.54 -1.94 -18.83
C GLY A 91 51.60 -0.80 -19.84
N ASP A 92 52.20 -1.02 -21.01
CA ASP A 92 52.28 -0.01 -22.09
C ASP A 92 51.08 -0.04 -23.05
N ARG A 93 50.00 -0.77 -22.72
CA ARG A 93 48.83 -0.96 -23.59
C ARG A 93 47.59 -0.29 -23.02
N THR A 94 46.81 0.33 -23.90
CA THR A 94 45.47 0.83 -23.60
C THR A 94 44.44 -0.21 -24.02
N LEU A 95 43.94 -1.00 -23.07
CA LEU A 95 42.94 -2.05 -23.31
C LEU A 95 41.53 -1.57 -22.93
N ASP A 96 41.46 -0.73 -21.90
CA ASP A 96 40.22 -0.17 -21.38
C ASP A 96 39.97 1.15 -22.09
N LEU A 97 38.92 1.17 -22.90
CA LEU A 97 38.57 2.31 -23.73
C LEU A 97 37.30 2.96 -23.23
N ILE A 98 37.21 4.26 -23.46
CA ILE A 98 35.94 4.99 -23.45
C ILE A 98 35.79 5.61 -24.83
N LEU A 99 34.67 5.30 -25.49
CA LEU A 99 34.29 5.76 -26.81
C LEU A 99 33.07 6.67 -26.70
N THR A 100 33.08 7.82 -27.37
CA THR A 100 31.92 8.73 -27.41
C THR A 100 31.78 9.44 -28.75
N ASN A 101 30.53 9.73 -29.16
CA ASN A 101 30.26 10.54 -30.35
C ASN A 101 30.20 12.05 -30.05
N ILE A 102 30.39 12.47 -28.80
CA ILE A 102 30.43 13.88 -28.41
C ILE A 102 31.59 14.07 -27.40
N PRO A 103 32.84 14.19 -27.85
CA PRO A 103 33.99 14.40 -26.96
C PRO A 103 33.86 15.64 -26.07
N SER A 104 33.19 16.68 -26.59
CA SER A 104 33.00 17.96 -25.88
C SER A 104 32.18 17.87 -24.57
N ILE A 105 31.46 16.77 -24.32
CA ILE A 105 30.79 16.57 -23.02
C ILE A 105 31.72 16.01 -21.95
N VAL A 106 32.92 15.57 -22.31
CA VAL A 106 33.88 15.00 -21.36
C VAL A 106 34.77 16.11 -20.82
N ASN A 107 34.64 16.41 -19.53
CA ASN A 107 35.43 17.43 -18.85
C ASN A 107 36.82 16.91 -18.47
N LYS A 108 36.89 15.65 -18.08
CA LYS A 108 38.08 15.06 -17.46
C LYS A 108 38.15 13.58 -17.75
N VAL A 109 39.34 13.07 -18.07
CA VAL A 109 39.65 11.64 -18.16
C VAL A 109 40.94 11.37 -17.40
N GLU A 110 40.92 10.41 -16.49
CA GLU A 110 42.07 9.99 -15.70
C GLU A 110 42.18 8.48 -15.65
N THR A 111 43.41 7.99 -15.70
CA THR A 111 43.75 6.60 -15.39
C THR A 111 44.28 6.56 -13.97
N MET A 112 43.63 5.77 -13.11
CA MET A 112 43.89 5.66 -11.68
C MET A 112 44.44 4.26 -11.35
N PRO A 113 45.20 4.09 -10.25
CA PRO A 113 45.72 2.79 -9.83
C PRO A 113 44.61 1.73 -9.68
N PRO A 114 44.94 0.43 -9.81
CA PRO A 114 43.99 -0.66 -9.71
C PRO A 114 43.38 -0.74 -8.30
N ILE A 115 42.12 -1.18 -8.21
CA ILE A 115 41.50 -1.53 -6.93
C ILE A 115 41.83 -2.98 -6.58
N GLY A 116 42.42 -3.19 -5.40
CA GLY A 116 42.72 -4.52 -4.87
C GLY A 116 43.75 -5.27 -5.72
N ASN A 117 43.38 -6.45 -6.20
CA ASN A 117 44.25 -7.34 -6.99
C ASN A 117 43.98 -7.26 -8.51
N ALA A 118 43.32 -6.20 -8.98
CA ALA A 118 43.07 -6.02 -10.41
C ALA A 118 44.38 -5.79 -11.18
N ASP A 119 44.50 -6.39 -12.36
CA ASP A 119 45.66 -6.28 -13.25
C ASP A 119 45.52 -5.19 -14.32
N HIS A 120 44.46 -4.38 -14.23
CA HIS A 120 44.15 -3.23 -15.07
C HIS A 120 43.96 -1.98 -14.19
N ASP A 121 44.48 -0.85 -14.65
CA ASP A 121 44.23 0.46 -14.07
C ASP A 121 42.78 0.91 -14.33
N ILE A 122 42.24 1.73 -13.44
CA ILE A 122 40.87 2.23 -13.53
C ILE A 122 40.82 3.42 -14.47
N VAL A 123 39.89 3.39 -15.42
CA VAL A 123 39.58 4.56 -16.25
C VAL A 123 38.40 5.33 -15.64
N TYR A 124 38.66 6.58 -15.28
CA TYR A 124 37.66 7.53 -14.78
C TYR A 124 37.39 8.61 -15.84
N ALA A 125 36.12 8.86 -16.15
CA ALA A 125 35.71 9.99 -17.00
C ALA A 125 34.58 10.79 -16.35
N GLU A 126 34.72 12.11 -16.33
CA GLU A 126 33.73 13.06 -15.85
C GLU A 126 33.03 13.72 -17.05
N CYS A 127 31.71 13.58 -17.15
CA CYS A 127 30.92 14.10 -18.27
C CYS A 127 29.90 15.15 -17.82
N ALA A 128 29.90 16.33 -18.46
CA ALA A 128 28.94 17.41 -18.25
C ALA A 128 27.62 17.11 -18.97
N LEU A 129 26.60 16.68 -18.22
CA LEU A 129 25.28 16.33 -18.76
C LEU A 129 24.18 17.22 -18.16
N SER A 130 23.44 17.94 -19.00
CA SER A 130 22.25 18.69 -18.58
C SER A 130 21.02 17.79 -18.55
N LEU A 131 20.79 17.12 -17.43
CA LEU A 131 19.63 16.25 -17.22
C LEU A 131 18.43 17.05 -16.70
N LYS A 132 17.30 17.03 -17.43
CA LYS A 132 16.00 17.41 -16.86
C LYS A 132 15.56 16.34 -15.86
N ARG A 133 15.98 16.48 -14.60
CA ARG A 133 15.45 15.66 -13.51
C ARG A 133 14.00 16.07 -13.26
N ASN A 134 13.07 15.16 -13.49
CA ASN A 134 11.74 15.26 -12.86
C ASN A 134 11.97 15.20 -11.35
N LYS A 135 11.88 16.34 -10.66
CA LYS A 135 11.96 16.39 -9.19
C LYS A 135 10.84 15.49 -8.66
N LYS A 136 11.18 14.30 -8.16
CA LYS A 136 10.27 13.59 -7.26
C LYS A 136 10.02 14.54 -6.11
N MET A 137 8.74 14.83 -5.83
CA MET A 137 8.37 15.65 -4.69
C MET A 137 9.10 15.10 -3.44
N PRO A 138 9.74 15.97 -2.64
CA PRO A 138 10.43 15.52 -1.44
C PRO A 138 9.44 14.75 -0.57
N ARG A 139 9.77 13.49 -0.28
CA ARG A 139 8.99 12.65 0.61
C ARG A 139 9.04 13.32 1.98
N LYS A 140 7.90 13.84 2.47
CA LYS A 140 7.76 14.23 3.87
C LYS A 140 8.20 13.05 4.74
N THR A 141 9.39 13.18 5.32
CA THR A 141 9.94 12.18 6.23
C THR A 141 9.60 12.68 7.62
N TYR A 142 8.54 12.12 8.20
CA TYR A 142 8.17 12.46 9.56
C TYR A 142 9.28 11.98 10.49
N GLN A 143 9.78 12.86 11.36
CA GLN A 143 10.78 12.51 12.37
C GLN A 143 10.10 11.73 13.49
N TYR A 144 9.71 10.50 13.19
CA TYR A 144 9.02 9.58 14.10
C TYR A 144 9.73 9.48 15.45
N ARG A 145 11.08 9.47 15.49
CA ARG A 145 11.82 9.48 16.76
C ARG A 145 11.56 10.68 17.68
N LYS A 146 11.09 11.81 17.16
CA LYS A 146 10.78 13.03 17.94
C LYS A 146 9.29 13.23 18.19
N ALA A 147 8.44 12.33 17.71
CA ALA A 147 7.03 12.40 18.03
C ALA A 147 6.83 12.12 19.52
N ASN A 148 5.94 12.87 20.16
CA ASN A 148 5.50 12.57 21.53
C ASN A 148 4.58 11.35 21.47
N TRP A 149 5.20 10.17 21.42
CA TRP A 149 4.50 8.90 21.32
C TRP A 149 3.61 8.62 22.51
N GLU A 150 3.96 9.14 23.68
CA GLU A 150 3.16 9.05 24.91
C GLU A 150 1.79 9.70 24.70
N ASN A 151 1.78 10.98 24.30
CA ASN A 151 0.54 11.72 24.09
C ASN A 151 -0.22 11.19 22.87
N ILE A 152 0.47 10.82 21.78
CA ILE A 152 -0.20 10.22 20.62
C ILE A 152 -0.85 8.88 21.00
N LYS A 153 -0.16 8.02 21.78
CA LYS A 153 -0.75 6.79 22.29
C LYS A 153 -1.90 7.08 23.25
N GLN A 154 -1.81 8.08 24.11
CA GLN A 154 -2.90 8.47 25.01
C GLN A 154 -4.10 9.02 24.25
N ASP A 155 -3.90 9.88 23.25
CA ASP A 155 -4.95 10.45 22.39
C ASP A 155 -5.60 9.37 21.53
N VAL A 156 -4.79 8.48 20.94
CA VAL A 156 -5.28 7.32 20.21
C VAL A 156 -6.02 6.39 21.16
N ASN A 157 -5.50 6.05 22.34
CA ASN A 157 -6.19 5.20 23.32
C ASN A 157 -7.51 5.84 23.79
N LYS A 158 -7.55 7.17 23.95
CA LYS A 158 -8.76 7.93 24.29
C LYS A 158 -9.78 7.92 23.14
N LEU A 159 -9.32 7.91 21.90
CA LEU A 159 -10.15 7.72 20.70
C LEU A 159 -10.52 6.25 20.43
N THR A 160 -9.77 5.29 20.95
CA THR A 160 -9.91 3.84 20.73
C THR A 160 -10.69 3.15 21.85
N GLN A 161 -11.18 3.90 22.87
CA GLN A 161 -12.12 3.35 23.85
C GLN A 161 -13.45 2.90 23.21
N GLU A 162 -13.73 3.27 21.96
CA GLU A 162 -14.65 2.54 21.10
C GLU A 162 -13.85 1.53 20.25
N ILE A 163 -13.76 0.28 20.70
CA ILE A 163 -13.33 -0.82 19.82
C ILE A 163 -14.38 -0.92 18.72
N LYS A 164 -14.07 -0.36 17.54
CA LYS A 164 -14.94 -0.46 16.37
C LYS A 164 -14.89 -1.89 15.84
N GLY A 165 -16.05 -2.49 15.63
CA GLY A 165 -16.13 -3.82 15.02
C GLY A 165 -15.71 -3.79 13.54
N THR A 166 -15.25 -4.91 13.00
CA THR A 166 -14.80 -5.06 11.60
C THR A 166 -15.80 -4.50 10.58
N ALA A 167 -17.11 -4.66 10.83
CA ALA A 167 -18.17 -4.12 9.98
C ALA A 167 -18.15 -2.59 9.90
N GLN A 168 -17.90 -1.92 11.02
CA GLN A 168 -17.82 -0.46 11.10
C GLN A 168 -16.62 0.07 10.32
N ASP A 169 -15.46 -0.59 10.44
CA ASP A 169 -14.24 -0.19 9.72
C ASP A 169 -14.39 -0.32 8.21
N VAL A 170 -15.04 -1.39 7.75
CA VAL A 170 -15.34 -1.60 6.33
C VAL A 170 -16.38 -0.60 5.83
N ALA A 171 -17.42 -0.29 6.61
CA ALA A 171 -18.36 0.78 6.27
C ALA A 171 -17.66 2.16 6.17
N ASP A 172 -16.74 2.47 7.08
CA ASP A 172 -15.92 3.69 7.02
C ASP A 172 -14.94 3.70 5.83
N LYS A 173 -14.48 2.53 5.37
CA LYS A 173 -13.69 2.37 4.12
C LYS A 173 -14.55 2.69 2.89
N VAL A 174 -15.75 2.13 2.80
CA VAL A 174 -16.73 2.45 1.74
C VAL A 174 -17.04 3.95 1.72
N TYR A 175 -17.28 4.55 2.89
CA TYR A 175 -17.55 5.97 3.02
C TYR A 175 -16.42 6.86 2.50
N ARG A 176 -15.16 6.53 2.83
CA ARG A 176 -13.98 7.26 2.32
C ARG A 176 -13.90 7.20 0.80
N GLU A 177 -14.18 6.04 0.21
CA GLU A 177 -14.23 5.88 -1.25
C GLU A 177 -15.39 6.66 -1.90
N ALA A 178 -16.53 6.76 -1.21
CA ALA A 178 -17.67 7.57 -1.65
C ALA A 178 -17.31 9.06 -1.69
N LYS A 179 -16.66 9.56 -0.63
CA LYS A 179 -16.20 10.96 -0.55
C LYS A 179 -15.17 11.30 -1.63
N ARG A 180 -14.27 10.36 -1.97
CA ARG A 180 -13.31 10.53 -3.07
C ARG A 180 -13.99 10.69 -4.44
N ARG A 181 -15.20 10.16 -4.59
CA ARG A 181 -16.03 10.24 -5.80
C ARG A 181 -17.09 11.34 -5.70
N HIS A 182 -16.94 12.28 -4.76
CA HIS A 182 -17.81 13.45 -4.55
C HIS A 182 -19.26 13.10 -4.15
N PHE A 183 -19.51 11.91 -3.60
CA PHE A 183 -20.83 11.56 -3.06
C PHE A 183 -21.08 12.19 -1.69
N SER A 184 -22.30 12.67 -1.47
CA SER A 184 -22.80 12.99 -0.14
C SER A 184 -23.27 11.71 0.56
N ALA A 185 -22.33 11.01 1.20
CA ALA A 185 -22.60 9.80 1.97
C ALA A 185 -22.66 10.10 3.48
N ARG A 186 -23.31 9.20 4.23
CA ARG A 186 -23.28 9.10 5.70
C ARG A 186 -23.07 7.63 6.11
N VAL A 187 -22.50 7.41 7.28
CA VAL A 187 -22.39 6.09 7.93
C VAL A 187 -23.20 6.14 9.21
N THR A 188 -24.05 5.16 9.44
CA THR A 188 -24.93 5.10 10.62
C THR A 188 -25.05 3.64 11.06
N ALA A 189 -24.93 3.39 12.36
CA ALA A 189 -25.23 2.08 12.93
C ALA A 189 -26.74 1.78 12.81
N LEU A 190 -27.11 0.50 12.71
CA LEU A 190 -28.49 0.11 12.41
C LEU A 190 -29.46 0.33 13.58
N ASP A 191 -28.97 0.41 14.81
CA ASP A 191 -29.73 0.76 16.01
C ASP A 191 -29.97 2.27 16.16
N SER A 192 -29.12 3.07 15.53
CA SER A 192 -29.18 4.54 15.51
C SER A 192 -29.93 5.07 14.29
N TYR A 193 -30.30 4.20 13.35
CA TYR A 193 -30.99 4.57 12.12
C TYR A 193 -32.50 4.31 12.21
N ASP A 194 -33.31 5.34 11.94
CA ASP A 194 -34.76 5.17 11.79
C ASP A 194 -35.08 4.48 10.47
N ILE A 195 -35.54 3.23 10.58
CA ILE A 195 -35.93 2.37 9.45
C ILE A 195 -37.03 2.98 8.59
N SER A 196 -37.91 3.81 9.14
CA SER A 196 -38.99 4.44 8.38
C SER A 196 -38.44 5.28 7.22
N ASN A 197 -37.23 5.81 7.37
CA ASN A 197 -36.54 6.59 6.34
C ASN A 197 -36.01 5.73 5.18
N LEU A 198 -35.91 4.41 5.34
CA LEU A 198 -35.36 3.51 4.31
C LEU A 198 -36.13 3.57 2.98
N ILE A 199 -37.43 3.89 3.03
CA ILE A 199 -38.30 4.04 1.85
C ILE A 199 -37.84 5.22 0.96
N GLN A 200 -37.21 6.24 1.56
CA GLN A 200 -36.77 7.45 0.87
C GLN A 200 -35.33 7.34 0.34
N GLU A 201 -34.58 6.32 0.76
CA GLU A 201 -33.19 6.13 0.39
C GLU A 201 -33.06 5.57 -1.03
N LYS A 202 -32.30 6.26 -1.89
CA LYS A 202 -32.08 5.82 -3.27
C LYS A 202 -30.97 4.78 -3.41
N LEU A 203 -29.94 4.87 -2.56
CA LEU A 203 -28.78 4.01 -2.60
C LEU A 203 -28.30 3.69 -1.18
N VAL A 204 -28.37 2.42 -0.79
CA VAL A 204 -27.92 1.95 0.53
C VAL A 204 -26.88 0.84 0.38
N ILE A 205 -25.77 0.97 1.09
CA ILE A 205 -24.73 -0.06 1.14
C ILE A 205 -24.76 -0.66 2.54
N PHE A 206 -25.09 -1.94 2.63
CA PHE A 206 -25.14 -2.67 3.89
C PHE A 206 -23.84 -3.44 4.11
N VAL A 207 -23.26 -3.28 5.30
CA VAL A 207 -22.12 -4.07 5.77
C VAL A 207 -22.56 -4.74 7.07
N CYS A 208 -22.69 -6.06 7.06
CA CYS A 208 -23.25 -6.80 8.20
C CYS A 208 -22.36 -7.98 8.56
N SER A 209 -22.00 -8.11 9.83
CA SER A 209 -21.40 -9.33 10.37
C SER A 209 -22.48 -10.35 10.76
N THR A 210 -22.07 -11.60 10.94
CA THR A 210 -22.89 -12.66 11.56
C THR A 210 -22.30 -12.98 12.94
N SER A 211 -23.15 -13.06 13.97
CA SER A 211 -22.74 -13.34 15.34
C SER A 211 -23.17 -14.73 15.78
N GLY A 212 -22.37 -15.37 16.64
CA GLY A 212 -22.70 -16.64 17.29
C GLY A 212 -23.14 -17.73 16.30
N GLN A 213 -24.32 -18.31 16.54
CA GLN A 213 -24.88 -19.40 15.74
C GLN A 213 -25.79 -18.88 14.62
N GLY A 214 -25.31 -17.88 13.86
CA GLY A 214 -26.00 -17.29 12.72
C GLY A 214 -27.00 -16.19 13.07
N ASP A 215 -26.80 -15.50 14.19
CA ASP A 215 -27.67 -14.43 14.66
C ASP A 215 -27.19 -13.05 14.18
N PRO A 216 -28.09 -12.07 14.04
CA PRO A 216 -27.69 -10.70 13.77
C PRO A 216 -26.87 -10.12 14.95
N PRO A 217 -25.92 -9.21 14.70
CA PRO A 217 -25.24 -8.46 15.73
C PRO A 217 -26.23 -7.69 16.63
N ASP A 218 -25.83 -7.38 17.87
CA ASP A 218 -26.71 -6.75 18.85
C ASP A 218 -27.28 -5.41 18.37
N ASN A 219 -26.43 -4.55 17.78
CA ASN A 219 -26.81 -3.27 17.19
C ASN A 219 -27.71 -3.39 15.95
N MET A 220 -28.02 -4.61 15.49
CA MET A 220 -28.91 -4.89 14.36
C MET A 220 -30.24 -5.53 14.79
N LYS A 221 -30.38 -6.02 16.03
CA LYS A 221 -31.55 -6.81 16.46
C LYS A 221 -32.90 -6.13 16.21
N MET A 222 -33.03 -4.85 16.52
CA MET A 222 -34.27 -4.08 16.27
C MET A 222 -34.58 -3.97 14.78
N PHE A 223 -33.56 -3.64 13.98
CA PHE A 223 -33.66 -3.57 12.53
C PHE A 223 -34.08 -4.90 11.91
N TRP A 224 -33.40 -5.97 12.32
CA TRP A 224 -33.66 -7.33 11.87
C TRP A 224 -35.10 -7.77 12.14
N ARG A 225 -35.60 -7.52 13.36
CA ARG A 225 -36.98 -7.85 13.74
C ARG A 225 -38.01 -7.08 12.91
N PHE A 226 -37.75 -5.81 12.60
CA PHE A 226 -38.66 -4.99 11.80
C PHE A 226 -38.67 -5.43 10.33
N ILE A 227 -37.50 -5.51 9.69
CA ILE A 227 -37.40 -5.75 8.23
C ILE A 227 -37.88 -7.16 7.83
N LEU A 228 -37.84 -8.12 8.75
CA LEU A 228 -38.32 -9.48 8.55
C LEU A 228 -39.82 -9.68 8.83
N ARG A 229 -40.57 -8.63 9.22
CA ARG A 229 -42.02 -8.72 9.41
C ARG A 229 -42.71 -9.11 8.10
N LYS A 230 -43.56 -10.14 8.15
CA LYS A 230 -44.25 -10.70 6.98
C LYS A 230 -45.26 -9.75 6.33
N ASN A 231 -45.79 -8.79 7.08
CA ASN A 231 -46.85 -7.87 6.65
C ASN A 231 -46.34 -6.60 5.96
N LEU A 232 -45.03 -6.47 5.73
CA LEU A 232 -44.48 -5.33 4.99
C LEU A 232 -44.86 -5.43 3.51
N PRO A 233 -45.32 -4.34 2.86
CA PRO A 233 -45.64 -4.32 1.44
C PRO A 233 -44.43 -4.72 0.58
N VAL A 234 -44.66 -5.55 -0.45
CA VAL A 234 -43.61 -6.09 -1.35
C VAL A 234 -42.91 -5.03 -2.21
N ASN A 235 -43.44 -3.82 -2.27
CA ASN A 235 -42.91 -2.69 -3.03
C ASN A 235 -42.38 -1.56 -2.12
N SER A 236 -42.29 -1.80 -0.81
CA SER A 236 -41.89 -0.77 0.18
C SER A 236 -40.55 -0.13 -0.13
N LEU A 237 -39.63 -0.85 -0.76
CA LEU A 237 -38.27 -0.41 -1.08
C LEU A 237 -38.01 -0.37 -2.58
N SER A 238 -39.06 -0.26 -3.40
CA SER A 238 -38.97 -0.27 -4.87
C SER A 238 -38.08 0.82 -5.47
N GLN A 239 -37.90 1.94 -4.76
CA GLN A 239 -37.04 3.05 -5.20
C GLN A 239 -35.58 2.91 -4.74
N MET A 240 -35.29 1.96 -3.85
CA MET A 240 -33.97 1.77 -3.26
C MET A 240 -33.13 0.81 -4.10
N SER A 241 -31.98 1.28 -4.57
CA SER A 241 -30.88 0.41 -4.99
C SER A 241 -30.00 0.06 -3.80
N TYR A 242 -29.49 -1.17 -3.74
CA TYR A 242 -28.62 -1.57 -2.64
C TYR A 242 -27.48 -2.50 -3.04
N ALA A 243 -26.44 -2.52 -2.20
CA ALA A 243 -25.37 -3.49 -2.25
C ALA A 243 -25.15 -4.08 -0.85
N MET A 244 -24.70 -5.34 -0.77
CA MET A 244 -24.54 -6.07 0.48
C MET A 244 -23.16 -6.71 0.54
N LEU A 245 -22.45 -6.40 1.63
CA LEU A 245 -21.23 -7.08 2.02
C LEU A 245 -21.46 -7.77 3.37
N GLY A 246 -21.39 -9.09 3.37
CA GLY A 246 -21.37 -9.90 4.57
C GLY A 246 -19.95 -10.11 5.08
N LEU A 247 -19.77 -10.00 6.39
CA LEU A 247 -18.59 -10.45 7.10
C LEU A 247 -18.96 -11.72 7.89
N GLY A 248 -18.24 -12.80 7.64
CA GLY A 248 -18.47 -14.07 8.33
C GLY A 248 -17.20 -14.90 8.38
N ASP A 249 -17.34 -16.09 8.95
CA ASP A 249 -16.27 -17.04 9.17
C ASP A 249 -16.79 -18.43 8.76
N SER A 250 -16.13 -19.08 7.80
CA SER A 250 -16.55 -20.38 7.26
C SER A 250 -16.31 -21.56 8.22
N ALA A 251 -15.57 -21.37 9.32
CA ALA A 251 -15.50 -22.34 10.41
C ALA A 251 -16.85 -22.48 11.13
N TYR A 252 -17.75 -21.50 11.00
CA TYR A 252 -19.11 -21.57 11.54
C TYR A 252 -20.10 -22.13 10.51
N GLN A 253 -20.97 -23.03 10.97
CA GLN A 253 -21.98 -23.69 10.12
C GLN A 253 -22.86 -22.70 9.34
N LYS A 254 -23.21 -21.57 9.96
CA LYS A 254 -24.07 -20.53 9.36
C LYS A 254 -23.25 -19.38 8.77
N PHE A 255 -22.29 -19.71 7.91
CA PHE A 255 -21.44 -18.75 7.20
C PHE A 255 -22.25 -17.63 6.51
N ASN A 256 -22.02 -16.38 6.93
CA ASN A 256 -22.64 -15.16 6.39
C ASN A 256 -24.19 -15.18 6.36
N PHE A 257 -24.82 -15.90 7.29
CA PHE A 257 -26.27 -16.11 7.26
C PHE A 257 -27.07 -14.80 7.31
N VAL A 258 -26.64 -13.84 8.12
CA VAL A 258 -27.32 -12.55 8.29
C VAL A 258 -27.37 -11.77 6.97
N ALA A 259 -26.21 -11.63 6.32
CA ALA A 259 -26.10 -10.93 5.04
C ALA A 259 -26.90 -11.63 3.93
N LYS A 260 -26.81 -12.96 3.82
CA LYS A 260 -27.56 -13.75 2.84
C LYS A 260 -29.07 -13.59 3.00
N LYS A 261 -29.56 -13.63 4.23
CA LYS A 261 -31.00 -13.53 4.53
C LYS A 261 -31.51 -12.10 4.35
N LEU A 262 -30.74 -11.09 4.79
CA LEU A 262 -31.10 -9.69 4.57
C LEU A 262 -31.14 -9.35 3.08
N TYR A 263 -30.13 -9.78 2.30
CA TYR A 263 -30.10 -9.60 0.85
C TYR A 263 -31.39 -10.09 0.19
N LYS A 264 -31.76 -11.35 0.44
CA LYS A 264 -33.02 -11.92 -0.08
C LYS A 264 -34.25 -11.14 0.38
N ARG A 265 -34.28 -10.71 1.64
CA ARG A 265 -35.42 -9.95 2.18
C ARG A 265 -35.59 -8.59 1.49
N LEU A 266 -34.49 -7.86 1.26
CA LEU A 266 -34.55 -6.57 0.58
C LEU A 266 -35.09 -6.70 -0.85
N GLN A 267 -34.70 -7.77 -1.57
CA GLN A 267 -35.27 -8.07 -2.89
C GLN A 267 -36.78 -8.35 -2.82
N GLN A 268 -37.23 -9.10 -1.82
CA GLN A 268 -38.67 -9.38 -1.61
C GLN A 268 -39.49 -8.12 -1.29
N LEU A 269 -38.85 -7.06 -0.79
CA LEU A 269 -39.45 -5.76 -0.51
C LEU A 269 -39.32 -4.78 -1.70
N GLY A 270 -38.84 -5.25 -2.84
CA GLY A 270 -38.77 -4.51 -4.10
C GLY A 270 -37.45 -3.80 -4.35
N ALA A 271 -36.47 -3.88 -3.45
CA ALA A 271 -35.19 -3.19 -3.61
C ALA A 271 -34.35 -3.77 -4.75
N GLY A 272 -33.75 -2.89 -5.56
CA GLY A 272 -32.89 -3.26 -6.68
C GLY A 272 -31.47 -3.60 -6.23
N SER A 273 -31.04 -4.84 -6.41
CA SER A 273 -29.66 -5.22 -6.10
C SER A 273 -28.69 -4.73 -7.18
N LEU A 274 -27.63 -4.02 -6.78
CA LEU A 274 -26.57 -3.54 -7.67
C LEU A 274 -25.57 -4.63 -8.06
N LEU A 275 -25.29 -5.53 -7.13
CA LEU A 275 -24.28 -6.58 -7.21
C LEU A 275 -24.76 -7.83 -6.46
N PRO A 276 -24.31 -9.02 -6.83
CA PRO A 276 -24.43 -10.20 -5.97
C PRO A 276 -23.90 -9.92 -4.56
N VAL A 277 -24.50 -10.56 -3.56
CA VAL A 277 -24.02 -10.46 -2.17
C VAL A 277 -22.56 -10.89 -2.10
N ALA A 278 -21.70 -10.02 -1.54
CA ALA A 278 -20.33 -10.38 -1.24
C ALA A 278 -20.25 -11.04 0.13
N LEU A 279 -19.52 -12.16 0.22
CA LEU A 279 -19.43 -13.00 1.41
C LEU A 279 -17.96 -13.09 1.81
N ALA A 280 -17.49 -12.13 2.60
CA ALA A 280 -16.12 -12.15 3.11
C ALA A 280 -15.97 -13.24 4.18
N ASP A 281 -14.80 -13.88 4.18
CA ASP A 281 -14.47 -15.00 5.05
C ASP A 281 -13.21 -14.68 5.85
N ASP A 282 -13.31 -14.74 7.18
CA ASP A 282 -12.19 -14.53 8.09
C ASP A 282 -11.17 -15.68 8.06
N GLN A 283 -11.58 -16.87 7.58
CA GLN A 283 -10.70 -18.04 7.44
C GLN A 283 -9.85 -18.02 6.15
N HIS A 284 -10.05 -17.06 5.26
CA HIS A 284 -9.24 -16.97 4.05
C HIS A 284 -7.80 -16.55 4.38
N ASP A 285 -6.80 -17.04 3.65
CA ASP A 285 -5.38 -16.67 3.81
C ASP A 285 -5.07 -15.15 3.77
N LEU A 286 -5.92 -14.37 3.09
CA LEU A 286 -5.81 -12.90 3.00
C LEU A 286 -6.86 -12.20 3.88
N GLY A 287 -7.51 -12.96 4.76
CA GLY A 287 -8.64 -12.56 5.57
C GLY A 287 -9.84 -12.09 4.74
N PRO A 288 -10.74 -11.29 5.35
CA PRO A 288 -11.95 -10.82 4.68
C PRO A 288 -11.64 -9.88 3.50
N ASP A 289 -10.44 -9.30 3.48
CA ASP A 289 -9.97 -8.38 2.45
C ASP A 289 -9.90 -9.04 1.04
N ALA A 290 -9.75 -10.38 0.98
CA ALA A 290 -9.80 -11.15 -0.27
C ALA A 290 -11.07 -10.88 -1.08
N VAL A 291 -12.20 -10.66 -0.39
CA VAL A 291 -13.50 -10.39 -1.00
C VAL A 291 -13.80 -8.89 -1.01
N ILE A 292 -13.40 -8.16 0.04
CA ILE A 292 -13.72 -6.73 0.19
C ILE A 292 -13.11 -5.91 -0.95
N TYR A 293 -11.83 -6.09 -1.30
CA TYR A 293 -11.20 -5.24 -2.32
C TYR A 293 -11.80 -5.43 -3.72
N PRO A 294 -11.92 -6.67 -4.27
CA PRO A 294 -12.54 -6.86 -5.58
C PRO A 294 -14.01 -6.42 -5.63
N TRP A 295 -14.73 -6.58 -4.51
CA TRP A 295 -16.10 -6.12 -4.39
C TRP A 295 -16.20 -4.59 -4.40
N LEU A 296 -15.31 -3.88 -3.69
CA LEU A 296 -15.27 -2.41 -3.72
C LEU A 296 -15.04 -1.88 -5.15
N ASP A 297 -14.12 -2.48 -5.89
CA ASP A 297 -13.88 -2.08 -7.29
C ASP A 297 -15.12 -2.29 -8.16
N SER A 298 -15.78 -3.44 -8.01
CA SER A 298 -17.02 -3.76 -8.74
C SER A 298 -18.16 -2.82 -8.37
N LEU A 299 -18.29 -2.49 -7.07
CA LEU A 299 -19.28 -1.56 -6.54
C LEU A 299 -19.13 -0.18 -7.16
N TRP A 300 -17.92 0.39 -7.11
CA TRP A 300 -17.71 1.73 -7.61
C TRP A 300 -17.83 1.83 -9.13
N LYS A 301 -17.44 0.80 -9.88
CA LYS A 301 -17.70 0.73 -11.33
C LYS A 301 -19.20 0.80 -11.62
N LYS A 302 -20.02 0.03 -10.87
CA LYS A 302 -21.48 0.02 -11.06
C LYS A 302 -22.14 1.33 -10.61
N VAL A 303 -21.74 1.86 -9.45
CA VAL A 303 -22.26 3.12 -8.91
C VAL A 303 -21.95 4.29 -9.83
N LEU A 304 -20.72 4.40 -10.36
CA LEU A 304 -20.35 5.48 -11.28
C LEU A 304 -21.03 5.38 -12.65
N ASN A 305 -21.45 4.19 -13.07
CA ASN A 305 -22.25 4.03 -14.28
C ASN A 305 -23.68 4.59 -14.10
N ILE A 306 -24.25 4.43 -12.90
CA ILE A 306 -25.60 4.93 -12.58
C ILE A 306 -25.56 6.42 -12.19
N TYR A 307 -24.52 6.83 -11.46
CA TYR A 307 -24.30 8.17 -10.94
C TYR A 307 -22.90 8.67 -11.36
N PRO A 308 -22.76 9.17 -12.60
CA PRO A 308 -21.48 9.65 -13.11
C PRO A 308 -20.99 10.88 -12.34
N LEU A 309 -19.69 11.13 -12.41
CA LEU A 309 -19.08 12.30 -11.78
C LEU A 309 -19.62 13.60 -12.40
N PRO A 310 -19.72 14.68 -11.62
CA PRO A 310 -20.02 16.00 -12.17
C PRO A 310 -19.02 16.40 -13.26
N PRO A 311 -19.44 17.13 -14.31
CA PRO A 311 -18.55 17.58 -15.37
C PRO A 311 -17.31 18.29 -14.83
N GLY A 312 -16.13 17.90 -15.33
CA GLY A 312 -14.85 18.49 -14.95
C GLY A 312 -14.30 18.04 -13.59
N ARG A 313 -14.90 17.06 -12.91
CA ARG A 313 -14.35 16.48 -11.68
C ARG A 313 -13.76 15.09 -11.91
N GLU A 314 -12.57 14.89 -11.39
CA GLU A 314 -11.91 13.59 -11.32
C GLU A 314 -12.09 12.95 -9.93
N ILE A 315 -11.88 11.62 -9.87
CA ILE A 315 -11.83 10.88 -8.61
C ILE A 315 -10.61 11.38 -7.83
N ILE A 316 -10.84 11.78 -6.57
CA ILE A 316 -9.76 12.20 -5.68
C ILE A 316 -8.82 11.02 -5.44
N SER A 317 -7.54 11.21 -5.75
CA SER A 317 -6.51 10.18 -5.58
C SER A 317 -6.48 9.62 -4.16
N SER A 318 -6.21 8.32 -4.03
CA SER A 318 -5.99 7.67 -2.74
C SER A 318 -4.83 8.28 -1.94
N SER A 319 -3.90 8.97 -2.62
CA SER A 319 -2.79 9.70 -2.01
C SER A 319 -3.20 10.98 -1.28
N ILE A 320 -4.39 11.52 -1.58
CA ILE A 320 -4.94 12.71 -0.93
C ILE A 320 -5.75 12.27 0.28
N ARG A 321 -5.47 12.87 1.44
CA ARG A 321 -6.24 12.62 2.66
C ARG A 321 -7.54 13.42 2.62
N PRO A 322 -8.70 12.77 2.80
CA PRO A 322 -9.95 13.50 2.98
C PRO A 322 -9.89 14.36 4.25
N PRO A 323 -10.74 15.40 4.37
CA PRO A 323 -10.84 16.20 5.58
C PRO A 323 -11.12 15.31 6.79
N SER A 324 -10.49 15.62 7.92
CA SER A 324 -10.67 14.86 9.16
C SER A 324 -12.10 14.98 9.66
N ARG A 325 -12.68 13.88 10.16
CA ARG A 325 -13.99 13.88 10.83
C ARG A 325 -13.94 14.62 12.18
N TYR A 326 -12.75 14.69 12.77
CA TYR A 326 -12.52 15.28 14.08
C TYR A 326 -11.47 16.37 14.00
N THR A 327 -11.69 17.44 14.75
CA THR A 327 -10.73 18.53 14.93
C THR A 327 -10.16 18.42 16.33
N ALA A 328 -8.85 18.19 16.43
CA ALA A 328 -8.15 18.25 17.72
C ALA A 328 -7.77 19.71 18.01
N THR A 329 -8.07 20.17 19.22
CA THR A 329 -7.62 21.47 19.74
C THR A 329 -6.76 21.23 20.96
N PHE A 330 -5.61 21.89 21.02
CA PHE A 330 -4.77 21.86 22.21
C PHE A 330 -5.42 22.75 23.27
N LEU A 331 -5.68 22.21 24.45
CA LEU A 331 -6.11 22.99 25.60
C LEU A 331 -4.85 23.46 26.34
N ASP A 332 -4.69 24.77 26.49
CA ASP A 332 -3.65 25.31 27.35
C ASP A 332 -3.92 24.88 28.81
N ASN A 333 -2.86 24.50 29.53
CA ASN A 333 -2.89 23.96 30.90
C ASN A 333 -3.62 24.83 31.95
N THR A 334 -4.05 26.04 31.57
CA THR A 334 -4.79 26.99 32.41
C THR A 334 -6.30 26.90 32.25
N SER A 335 -6.79 26.16 31.26
CA SER A 335 -8.23 25.86 31.14
C SER A 335 -8.55 24.72 32.10
N PRO A 336 -9.54 24.86 33.00
CA PRO A 336 -10.03 23.72 33.76
C PRO A 336 -10.36 22.62 32.76
N LEU A 337 -9.70 21.46 32.89
CA LEU A 337 -10.16 20.27 32.18
C LEU A 337 -11.65 20.14 32.52
N PRO A 338 -12.56 20.02 31.54
CA PRO A 338 -13.91 19.59 31.84
C PRO A 338 -13.77 18.33 32.67
N ASP A 339 -14.40 18.26 33.83
CA ASP A 339 -14.27 17.15 34.80
C ASP A 339 -14.30 15.79 34.07
N LEU A 340 -13.11 15.28 33.70
CA LEU A 340 -12.97 14.02 32.98
C LEU A 340 -13.25 12.87 33.94
N ASP A 341 -13.19 13.13 35.24
CA ASP A 341 -13.64 12.24 36.27
C ASP A 341 -15.16 12.03 36.21
N ASN A 342 -15.98 12.98 35.78
CA ASN A 342 -17.42 12.73 35.57
C ASN A 342 -17.71 11.83 34.34
N TYR A 343 -16.76 11.67 33.41
CA TYR A 343 -16.88 10.72 32.29
C TYR A 343 -16.24 9.35 32.60
N ARG A 344 -15.27 9.29 33.52
CA ARG A 344 -14.66 8.04 34.00
C ARG A 344 -15.42 7.41 35.17
N ILE A 345 -16.10 8.26 35.95
CA ILE A 345 -16.93 7.93 37.09
C ILE A 345 -18.35 8.32 36.68
N GLY A 346 -18.96 7.52 35.81
CA GLY A 346 -20.42 7.53 35.76
C GLY A 346 -20.89 7.22 37.18
N ASN A 347 -21.63 8.14 37.80
CA ASN A 347 -22.22 8.04 39.13
C ASN A 347 -22.31 6.57 39.60
N HIS A 348 -21.45 6.16 40.53
CA HIS A 348 -21.40 4.79 41.09
C HIS A 348 -22.64 4.42 41.94
N ASN A 349 -23.76 5.08 41.70
CA ASN A 349 -25.00 4.86 42.42
C ASN A 349 -25.91 3.95 41.58
N ASN A 350 -25.80 2.65 41.84
CA ASN A 350 -26.82 1.61 41.59
C ASN A 350 -27.10 1.11 40.16
N THR A 351 -26.32 1.44 39.12
CA THR A 351 -26.53 0.85 37.79
C THR A 351 -25.67 -0.40 37.56
N THR A 352 -26.27 -1.49 37.09
CA THR A 352 -25.55 -2.72 36.68
C THR A 352 -24.47 -2.39 35.64
N PRO A 353 -23.22 -2.88 35.80
CA PRO A 353 -22.14 -2.68 34.84
C PRO A 353 -22.48 -3.16 33.43
N GLY A 354 -21.93 -2.49 32.42
CA GLY A 354 -22.18 -2.79 31.00
C GLY A 354 -21.07 -2.29 30.08
N GLN A 355 -21.23 -2.44 28.77
CA GLN A 355 -20.17 -2.14 27.79
C GLN A 355 -19.68 -0.68 27.83
N SER A 356 -20.58 0.27 28.08
CA SER A 356 -20.25 1.70 28.20
C SER A 356 -19.87 2.14 29.62
N ASN A 357 -20.05 1.27 30.61
CA ASN A 357 -19.73 1.53 32.02
C ASN A 357 -19.14 0.25 32.66
N PRO A 358 -17.86 -0.06 32.39
CA PRO A 358 -17.23 -1.28 32.85
C PRO A 358 -17.01 -1.27 34.37
N PHE A 359 -17.04 -2.45 34.99
CA PHE A 359 -16.69 -2.61 36.40
C PHE A 359 -15.18 -2.86 36.56
N TYR A 360 -14.54 -2.13 37.47
CA TYR A 360 -13.14 -2.33 37.83
C TYR A 360 -12.99 -3.49 38.81
N ALA A 361 -12.95 -4.72 38.27
CA ALA A 361 -12.79 -5.92 39.07
C ALA A 361 -11.34 -6.10 39.53
N LYS A 362 -11.14 -6.37 40.83
CA LYS A 362 -9.81 -6.69 41.37
C LYS A 362 -9.41 -8.09 40.94
N MET A 363 -8.28 -8.24 40.26
CA MET A 363 -7.70 -9.55 39.97
C MET A 363 -7.15 -10.16 41.26
N THR A 364 -7.71 -11.30 41.68
CA THR A 364 -7.33 -11.98 42.94
C THR A 364 -6.30 -13.08 42.73
N SER A 365 -6.28 -13.71 41.55
CA SER A 365 -5.32 -14.76 41.20
C SER A 365 -5.06 -14.75 39.69
N ASN A 366 -3.83 -15.11 39.32
CA ASN A 366 -3.36 -15.25 37.95
C ASN A 366 -2.32 -16.38 37.91
N GLU A 367 -2.78 -17.59 37.58
CA GLU A 367 -2.00 -18.83 37.68
C GLU A 367 -1.77 -19.43 36.30
N ARG A 368 -0.55 -19.84 36.00
CA ARG A 368 -0.27 -20.61 34.78
C ARG A 368 -0.77 -22.04 34.94
N VAL A 369 -1.54 -22.52 33.96
CA VAL A 369 -2.12 -23.88 33.95
C VAL A 369 -1.28 -24.84 33.10
N THR A 370 -0.61 -24.32 32.07
CA THR A 370 0.34 -25.09 31.24
C THR A 370 1.68 -25.30 31.95
N SER A 371 2.37 -26.40 31.63
CA SER A 371 3.71 -26.67 32.16
C SER A 371 4.73 -25.61 31.77
N HIS A 372 5.61 -25.27 32.72
CA HIS A 372 7.02 -24.87 32.57
C HIS A 372 7.52 -24.67 31.12
N ASP A 373 7.77 -25.80 30.51
CA ASP A 373 8.44 -26.05 29.24
C ASP A 373 7.53 -25.95 28.01
N HIS A 374 6.21 -25.87 28.20
CA HIS A 374 5.28 -25.74 27.09
C HIS A 374 5.35 -24.32 26.48
N PHE A 375 5.35 -24.22 25.15
CA PHE A 375 5.54 -22.95 24.44
C PHE A 375 4.36 -21.97 24.56
N GLN A 376 3.14 -22.47 24.79
CA GLN A 376 1.96 -21.64 25.06
C GLN A 376 1.81 -21.39 26.57
N ASP A 377 1.46 -20.16 26.93
CA ASP A 377 1.15 -19.74 28.30
C ASP A 377 -0.37 -19.56 28.45
N VAL A 378 -1.04 -20.58 29.01
CA VAL A 378 -2.47 -20.52 29.32
C VAL A 378 -2.63 -20.24 30.81
N ARG A 379 -3.46 -19.25 31.15
CA ARG A 379 -3.63 -18.78 32.53
C ARG A 379 -5.07 -18.89 33.02
N LEU A 380 -5.20 -19.27 34.29
CA LEU A 380 -6.42 -19.18 35.06
C LEU A 380 -6.40 -17.87 35.85
N ILE A 381 -7.30 -16.97 35.50
CA ILE A 381 -7.41 -15.65 36.13
C ILE A 381 -8.72 -15.59 36.91
N ARG A 382 -8.63 -15.08 38.15
CA ARG A 382 -9.80 -14.88 39.02
C ARG A 382 -9.99 -13.40 39.29
N PHE A 383 -11.23 -12.94 39.20
CA PHE A 383 -11.63 -11.58 39.48
C PHE A 383 -12.63 -11.55 40.64
N ASP A 384 -12.45 -10.60 41.55
CA ASP A 384 -13.43 -10.28 42.57
C ASP A 384 -14.45 -9.30 41.99
N ILE A 385 -15.71 -9.75 41.93
CA ILE A 385 -16.86 -8.99 41.46
C ILE A 385 -17.81 -8.62 42.61
N SER A 386 -17.38 -8.75 43.86
CA SER A 386 -18.16 -8.33 45.01
C SER A 386 -18.53 -6.85 44.89
N ASN A 387 -19.75 -6.50 45.30
CA ASN A 387 -20.31 -5.13 45.21
C ASN A 387 -20.52 -4.59 43.78
N SER A 388 -20.41 -5.43 42.74
CA SER A 388 -20.65 -5.01 41.35
C SER A 388 -22.11 -5.05 40.91
N ASN A 389 -23.00 -5.69 41.70
CA ASN A 389 -24.37 -6.05 41.29
C ASN A 389 -24.44 -6.87 39.99
N MET A 390 -23.34 -7.48 39.54
CA MET A 390 -23.33 -8.37 38.38
C MET A 390 -23.78 -9.77 38.76
N SER A 391 -24.56 -10.39 37.87
CA SER A 391 -24.90 -11.81 37.91
C SER A 391 -24.41 -12.48 36.64
N TYR A 392 -23.87 -13.68 36.75
CA TYR A 392 -23.48 -14.49 35.59
C TYR A 392 -23.87 -15.95 35.80
N SER A 393 -24.06 -16.66 34.69
CA SER A 393 -24.33 -18.09 34.64
C SER A 393 -23.18 -18.81 33.92
N PRO A 394 -22.99 -20.13 34.16
CA PRO A 394 -22.06 -20.92 33.36
C PRO A 394 -22.35 -20.79 31.86
N GLY A 395 -21.35 -20.38 31.08
CA GLY A 395 -21.48 -20.12 29.64
C GLY A 395 -21.55 -18.64 29.26
N ASP A 396 -21.74 -17.74 30.22
CA ASP A 396 -21.64 -16.30 29.99
C ASP A 396 -20.22 -15.86 29.65
N VAL A 397 -20.09 -14.77 28.90
CA VAL A 397 -18.82 -14.23 28.43
C VAL A 397 -18.45 -12.99 29.22
N VAL A 398 -17.22 -12.95 29.73
CA VAL A 398 -16.62 -11.74 30.30
C VAL A 398 -15.87 -10.96 29.22
N VAL A 399 -16.12 -9.65 29.14
CA VAL A 399 -15.39 -8.73 28.24
C VAL A 399 -14.37 -7.96 29.07
N ILE A 400 -13.09 -8.07 28.70
CA ILE A 400 -11.98 -7.38 29.35
C ILE A 400 -11.52 -6.24 28.43
N MET A 401 -11.43 -5.02 28.96
CA MET A 401 -10.87 -3.88 28.22
C MET A 401 -9.35 -3.83 28.41
N PRO A 402 -8.54 -4.14 27.38
CA PRO A 402 -7.10 -4.12 27.51
C PRO A 402 -6.55 -2.69 27.45
N GLN A 403 -5.36 -2.50 28.02
CA GLN A 403 -4.55 -1.31 27.82
C GLN A 403 -3.32 -1.68 26.99
N ASN A 404 -3.02 -0.88 25.97
CA ASN A 404 -1.80 -1.03 25.17
C ASN A 404 -0.54 -0.85 26.04
N SER A 405 0.51 -1.61 25.75
CA SER A 405 1.81 -1.53 26.43
C SER A 405 2.65 -0.30 26.08
#